data_AF-A0A4Z0L2V2-F1
#
_entry.id   AF-A0A4Z0L2V2-F1
#
_cell.length_a   1.000
_cell.length_b   1.000
_cell.length_c   1.000
_cell.angle_alpha   90.00
_cell.angle_beta   90.00
_cell.angle_gamma   90.00
#
_symmetry.space_group_name_H-M   'P 1'
#
loop_
_entity.id
_entity.type
_entity.pdbx_description
1 polymer ?
#
loop_
_entity_poly.entity_id
_entity_poly.type
_entity_poly.pdbx_seq_one_letter_code
_entity_poly.pdbx_strand_id
1 'polypeptide(L)'
;MALSQEDNLLIQSYFTTAFLFELNNNDFLNSEFYKSLSFGDNYLKENLPTVGIDNQGTLLMGLYTMLVLPKEILSQKYPTEFNGLNNVIDTIQSASKSDYKSDSSGIDYIRHIRNSVAHAKVEFVPTISVTFTDQNSKGEICTITIPLEKVGVFLTALQSVFMKYIKVLQTNSTL
;
A
#
# COMPACT_ATOMS: atom_id res chain seq x y z
N MET A 1 8.20 3.27 -28.13
CA MET A 1 6.91 2.56 -27.96
C MET A 1 6.17 3.28 -26.84
N ALA A 2 4.87 3.55 -26.97
CA ALA A 2 4.10 4.24 -25.92
C ALA A 2 3.68 3.23 -24.85
N LEU A 3 3.79 3.62 -23.57
CA LEU A 3 3.29 2.84 -22.44
C LEU A 3 1.76 2.69 -22.55
N SER A 4 1.25 1.49 -22.28
CA SER A 4 -0.20 1.26 -22.22
C SER A 4 -0.82 1.94 -20.99
N GLN A 5 -2.15 2.03 -20.95
CA GLN A 5 -2.86 2.54 -19.77
C GLN A 5 -2.55 1.70 -18.52
N GLU A 6 -2.50 0.37 -18.66
CA GLU A 6 -2.15 -0.53 -17.57
C GLU A 6 -0.72 -0.32 -17.08
N ASP A 7 0.20 -0.06 -18.02
CA ASP A 7 1.59 0.20 -17.68
C ASP A 7 1.73 1.50 -16.92
N ASN A 8 1.09 2.57 -17.39
CA ASN A 8 1.05 3.85 -16.69
C ASN A 8 0.47 3.68 -15.28
N LEU A 9 -0.57 2.88 -15.10
CA LEU A 9 -1.18 2.67 -13.80
C LEU A 9 -0.22 1.96 -12.83
N LEU A 10 0.40 0.86 -13.25
CA LEU A 10 1.34 0.11 -12.41
C LEU A 10 2.60 0.93 -12.09
N ILE A 11 3.18 1.59 -13.09
CA ILE A 11 4.38 2.43 -12.94
C ILE A 11 4.08 3.56 -11.97
N GLN A 12 3.02 4.34 -12.21
CA GLN A 12 2.73 5.50 -11.36
C GLN A 12 2.35 5.10 -9.93
N SER A 13 1.66 3.96 -9.78
CA SER A 13 1.30 3.45 -8.45
C SER A 13 2.54 3.16 -7.61
N TYR A 14 3.54 2.52 -8.23
CA TYR A 14 4.79 2.20 -7.55
C TYR A 14 5.71 3.41 -7.42
N PHE A 15 5.98 4.14 -8.51
CA PHE A 15 6.95 5.24 -8.52
C PHE A 15 6.54 6.38 -7.60
N THR A 16 5.27 6.75 -7.57
CA THR A 16 4.79 7.81 -6.66
C THR A 16 5.01 7.41 -5.21
N THR A 17 4.64 6.17 -4.86
CA THR A 17 4.81 5.66 -3.50
C THR A 17 6.28 5.57 -3.12
N ALA A 18 7.10 4.95 -3.98
CA ALA A 18 8.54 4.81 -3.76
C ALA A 18 9.25 6.16 -3.65
N PHE A 19 8.87 7.14 -4.49
CA PHE A 19 9.44 8.47 -4.47
C PHE A 19 9.19 9.18 -3.13
N LEU A 20 7.97 9.08 -2.56
CA LEU A 20 7.68 9.65 -1.24
C LEU A 20 8.56 9.03 -0.15
N PHE A 21 8.78 7.71 -0.19
CA PHE A 21 9.70 7.05 0.73
C PHE A 21 11.15 7.51 0.55
N GLU A 22 11.63 7.66 -0.68
CA GLU A 22 12.98 8.17 -0.94
C GLU A 22 13.15 9.61 -0.46
N LEU A 23 12.14 10.48 -0.64
CA LEU A 23 12.18 11.83 -0.09
C LEU A 23 12.30 11.81 1.44
N ASN A 24 11.57 10.92 2.11
CA ASN A 24 11.65 10.77 3.56
C ASN A 24 13.04 10.27 4.01
N ASN A 25 13.54 9.22 3.36
CA ASN A 25 14.85 8.63 3.65
C ASN A 25 16.02 9.61 3.46
N ASN A 26 15.84 10.60 2.58
CA ASN A 26 16.82 11.65 2.31
C ASN A 26 16.53 12.96 3.08
N ASP A 27 15.68 12.93 4.10
CA ASP A 27 15.35 14.06 4.97
C ASP A 27 14.90 15.32 4.18
N PHE A 28 14.16 15.09 3.09
CA PHE A 28 13.82 16.14 2.13
C PHE A 28 13.12 17.33 2.77
N LEU A 29 12.16 17.08 3.67
CA LEU A 29 11.36 18.14 4.30
C LEU A 29 12.19 19.08 5.21
N ASN A 30 13.38 18.65 5.64
CA ASN A 30 14.29 19.46 6.45
C ASN A 30 15.46 20.06 5.62
N SER A 31 15.57 19.67 4.35
CA SER A 31 16.63 20.13 3.45
C SER A 31 16.57 21.63 3.14
N GLU A 32 17.72 22.24 2.86
CA GLU A 32 17.81 23.63 2.37
C GLU A 32 17.07 23.81 1.04
N PHE A 33 17.04 22.76 0.22
CA PHE A 33 16.27 22.75 -1.02
C PHE A 33 14.78 22.98 -0.72
N TYR A 34 14.16 22.17 0.14
CA TYR A 34 12.74 22.33 0.50
C TYR A 34 12.44 23.72 1.08
N LYS A 35 13.30 24.20 1.99
CA LYS A 35 13.16 25.54 2.59
C LYS A 35 13.16 26.66 1.55
N SER A 36 13.94 26.50 0.48
CA SER A 36 14.03 27.47 -0.62
C SER A 36 12.85 27.47 -1.58
N LEU A 37 12.02 26.41 -1.60
CA LEU A 37 10.91 26.30 -2.54
C LEU A 37 9.82 27.33 -2.27
N SER A 38 9.26 27.92 -3.33
CA SER A 38 8.07 28.76 -3.24
C SER A 38 6.82 27.90 -3.42
N PHE A 39 5.96 27.86 -2.41
CA PHE A 39 4.67 27.18 -2.48
C PHE A 39 3.59 28.23 -2.77
N GLY A 40 2.54 27.83 -3.50
CA GLY A 40 1.35 28.69 -3.66
C GLY A 40 0.55 28.83 -2.36
N ASP A 41 0.71 27.88 -1.44
CA ASP A 41 0.11 27.87 -0.12
C ASP A 41 1.19 27.75 0.96
N ASN A 42 1.38 28.82 1.73
CA ASN A 42 2.36 28.87 2.82
C ASN A 42 1.96 28.01 4.01
N TYR A 43 0.66 27.86 4.28
CA TYR A 43 0.20 27.03 5.39
C TYR A 43 0.62 25.58 5.16
N LEU A 44 0.46 25.08 3.93
CA LEU A 44 0.96 23.75 3.56
C LEU A 44 2.48 23.65 3.76
N LYS A 45 3.26 24.62 3.27
CA LYS A 45 4.73 24.60 3.38
C LYS A 45 5.20 24.58 4.83
N GLU A 46 4.57 25.35 5.70
CA GLU A 46 4.95 25.45 7.11
C GLU A 46 4.59 24.19 7.92
N ASN A 47 3.47 23.54 7.58
CA ASN A 47 2.96 22.41 8.36
C ASN A 47 3.39 21.04 7.83
N LEU A 48 3.76 20.91 6.56
CA LEU A 48 4.14 19.63 5.97
C LEU A 48 5.32 18.95 6.69
N PRO A 49 6.40 19.66 7.13
CA PRO A 49 7.47 19.04 7.93
C PRO A 49 6.98 18.50 9.28
N THR A 50 5.97 19.13 9.90
CA THR A 50 5.40 18.69 11.17
C THR A 50 4.52 17.45 11.02
N VAL A 51 3.76 17.37 9.93
CA VAL A 51 2.87 16.23 9.63
C VAL A 51 3.65 15.04 9.06
N GLY A 52 4.76 15.32 8.36
CA GLY A 52 5.57 14.32 7.68
C GLY A 52 4.91 13.76 6.42
N ILE A 53 5.69 13.03 5.64
CA ILE A 53 5.22 12.31 4.45
C ILE A 53 5.21 10.80 4.65
N ASP A 54 5.57 10.31 5.84
CA ASP A 54 5.67 8.89 6.23
C ASP A 54 4.68 8.52 7.35
N ASN A 55 3.61 9.28 7.50
CA ASN A 55 2.59 9.05 8.52
C ASN A 55 1.56 7.97 8.13
N GLN A 56 0.66 7.66 9.07
CA GLN A 56 -0.41 6.66 8.91
C GLN A 56 -1.36 6.98 7.73
N GLY A 57 -1.60 8.27 7.46
CA GLY A 57 -2.38 8.71 6.31
C GLY A 57 -1.67 8.38 4.99
N THR A 58 -0.37 8.62 4.90
CA THR A 58 0.44 8.20 3.75
C THR A 58 0.38 6.70 3.55
N LEU A 59 0.50 5.91 4.62
CA LEU A 59 0.40 4.45 4.52
C LEU A 59 -0.94 4.01 3.90
N LEU A 60 -2.06 4.60 4.34
CA LEU A 60 -3.37 4.29 3.77
C LEU A 60 -3.46 4.66 2.29
N MET A 61 -2.97 5.85 1.91
CA MET A 61 -2.94 6.29 0.51
C MET A 61 -2.03 5.42 -0.36
N GLY A 62 -0.88 5.01 0.16
CA GLY A 62 0.07 4.10 -0.49
C GLY A 62 -0.56 2.72 -0.71
N LEU A 63 -1.23 2.16 0.30
CA LEU A 63 -1.97 0.91 0.16
C LEU A 63 -3.12 1.04 -0.85
N TYR A 64 -3.86 2.14 -0.85
CA TYR A 64 -4.90 2.35 -1.87
C TYR A 64 -4.30 2.33 -3.28
N THR A 65 -3.22 3.08 -3.46
CA THR A 65 -2.52 3.23 -4.73
C THR A 65 -1.89 1.92 -5.21
N MET A 66 -1.26 1.14 -4.32
CA MET A 66 -0.53 -0.07 -4.69
C MET A 66 -1.33 -1.36 -4.61
N LEU A 67 -2.39 -1.42 -3.79
CA LEU A 67 -3.16 -2.65 -3.54
C LEU A 67 -4.59 -2.58 -4.08
N VAL A 68 -5.26 -1.44 -3.97
CA VAL A 68 -6.67 -1.30 -4.38
C VAL A 68 -6.77 -1.01 -5.86
N LEU A 69 -6.12 0.06 -6.31
CA LEU A 69 -6.23 0.57 -7.67
C LEU A 69 -5.80 -0.45 -8.75
N PRO A 70 -4.67 -1.17 -8.63
CA PRO A 70 -4.19 -2.06 -9.67
C PRO A 70 -4.61 -3.53 -9.47
N LYS A 71 -5.57 -3.82 -8.58
CA LYS A 71 -5.87 -5.20 -8.15
C LYS A 71 -6.17 -6.16 -9.29
N GLU A 72 -6.97 -5.73 -10.27
CA GLU A 72 -7.30 -6.56 -11.45
C GLU A 72 -6.05 -6.90 -12.24
N ILE A 73 -5.22 -5.90 -12.53
CA ILE A 73 -3.99 -6.08 -13.32
C ILE A 73 -3.01 -7.01 -12.59
N LEU A 74 -2.80 -6.79 -11.29
CA LEU A 74 -1.92 -7.65 -10.47
C LEU A 74 -2.44 -9.08 -10.39
N SER A 75 -3.74 -9.28 -10.17
CA SER A 75 -4.34 -10.61 -10.06
C SER A 75 -4.31 -11.39 -11.37
N GLN A 76 -4.35 -10.71 -12.52
CA GLN A 76 -4.33 -11.35 -13.84
C GLN A 76 -2.91 -11.60 -14.35
N LYS A 77 -2.01 -10.62 -14.20
CA LYS A 77 -0.63 -10.71 -14.73
C LYS A 77 0.35 -11.39 -13.77
N TYR A 78 0.13 -11.26 -12.47
CA TYR A 78 1.01 -11.80 -11.40
C TYR A 78 0.22 -12.59 -10.35
N PRO A 79 -0.63 -13.55 -10.73
CA PRO A 79 -1.52 -14.25 -9.81
C PRO A 79 -0.78 -14.95 -8.67
N THR A 80 0.33 -15.63 -9.00
CA THR A 80 1.11 -16.39 -8.02
C THR A 80 1.69 -15.49 -6.94
N GLU A 81 2.31 -14.38 -7.36
CA GLU A 81 2.93 -13.44 -6.43
C GLU A 81 1.92 -12.64 -5.64
N PHE A 82 0.85 -12.19 -6.31
CA PHE A 82 -0.21 -11.44 -5.66
C PHE A 82 -0.95 -12.30 -4.62
N ASN A 83 -1.27 -13.54 -4.96
CA ASN A 83 -1.86 -14.49 -3.99
C ASN A 83 -0.87 -14.88 -2.89
N GLY A 84 0.43 -14.94 -3.20
CA GLY A 84 1.50 -15.21 -2.22
C GLY A 84 1.55 -14.19 -1.07
N LEU A 85 1.02 -12.98 -1.28
CA LEU A 85 0.92 -11.97 -0.21
C LEU A 85 0.00 -12.44 0.95
N ASN A 86 -0.98 -13.31 0.68
CA ASN A 86 -1.81 -13.90 1.74
C ASN A 86 -0.95 -14.66 2.76
N ASN A 87 0.03 -15.44 2.28
CA ASN A 87 0.94 -16.18 3.15
C ASN A 87 1.81 -15.23 3.99
N VAL A 88 2.27 -14.13 3.39
CA VAL A 88 3.04 -13.11 4.13
C VAL A 88 2.20 -12.54 5.27
N ILE A 89 0.95 -12.13 4.98
CA ILE A 89 0.05 -11.58 6.01
C ILE A 89 -0.23 -12.61 7.10
N ASP A 90 -0.48 -13.86 6.74
CA ASP A 90 -0.74 -14.95 7.69
C ASP A 90 0.41 -15.12 8.70
N THR A 91 1.66 -14.92 8.26
CA THR A 91 2.85 -15.02 9.12
C THR A 91 3.09 -13.80 10.02
N ILE A 92 2.60 -12.61 9.64
CA ILE A 92 2.90 -11.37 10.36
C ILE A 92 1.73 -10.84 11.20
N GLN A 93 0.50 -11.21 10.86
CA GLN A 93 -0.68 -10.79 11.61
C GLN A 93 -0.61 -11.27 13.06
N SER A 94 -1.09 -10.43 13.98
CA SER A 94 -1.17 -10.77 15.41
C SER A 94 -2.54 -11.29 15.79
N ALA A 95 -3.58 -10.90 15.07
CA ALA A 95 -4.92 -11.43 15.21
C ALA A 95 -5.68 -11.32 13.89
N SER A 96 -6.47 -12.35 13.58
CA SER A 96 -7.43 -12.34 12.48
C SER A 96 -8.70 -13.07 12.86
N LYS A 97 -9.84 -12.59 12.36
CA LYS A 97 -11.14 -13.22 12.55
C LYS A 97 -12.02 -12.90 11.36
N SER A 98 -12.68 -13.91 10.80
CA SER A 98 -13.68 -13.75 9.75
C SER A 98 -14.89 -14.60 10.05
N ASP A 99 -16.09 -14.06 9.83
CA ASP A 99 -17.33 -14.83 9.80
C ASP A 99 -17.86 -15.03 8.37
N TYR A 100 -17.08 -14.62 7.35
CA TYR A 100 -17.44 -14.83 5.96
C TYR A 100 -17.45 -16.33 5.66
N LYS A 101 -18.55 -16.81 5.08
CA LYS A 101 -18.65 -18.21 4.67
C LYS A 101 -17.61 -18.62 3.63
N SER A 102 -17.16 -17.67 2.80
CA SER A 102 -16.12 -17.91 1.78
C SER A 102 -14.75 -18.25 2.37
N ASP A 103 -14.53 -17.95 3.64
CA ASP A 103 -13.22 -18.11 4.30
C ASP A 103 -13.12 -19.43 5.06
N SER A 104 -14.06 -20.35 4.84
CA SER A 104 -14.08 -21.65 5.53
C SER A 104 -12.82 -22.49 5.29
N SER A 105 -12.12 -22.27 4.17
CA SER A 105 -10.85 -22.93 3.82
C SER A 105 -9.61 -22.09 4.17
N GLY A 106 -9.79 -20.90 4.74
CA GLY A 106 -8.73 -19.94 5.00
C GLY A 106 -9.17 -18.52 4.62
N ILE A 107 -8.65 -17.52 5.34
CA ILE A 107 -8.97 -16.11 5.12
C ILE A 107 -8.20 -15.60 3.91
N ASP A 108 -8.90 -15.00 2.94
CA ASP A 108 -8.28 -14.21 1.88
C ASP A 108 -7.95 -12.80 2.41
N TYR A 109 -6.83 -12.72 3.13
CA TYR A 109 -6.33 -11.50 3.74
C TYR A 109 -6.22 -10.35 2.73
N ILE A 110 -5.73 -10.61 1.53
CA ILE A 110 -5.55 -9.56 0.51
C ILE A 110 -6.88 -8.97 0.08
N ARG A 111 -7.89 -9.81 -0.16
CA ARG A 111 -9.23 -9.32 -0.48
C ARG A 111 -9.77 -8.43 0.64
N HIS A 112 -9.66 -8.86 1.89
CA HIS A 112 -10.20 -8.13 3.03
C HIS A 112 -9.43 -6.84 3.34
N ILE A 113 -8.10 -6.86 3.35
CA ILE A 113 -7.29 -5.65 3.54
C ILE A 113 -7.59 -4.64 2.44
N ARG A 114 -7.64 -5.08 1.18
CA ARG A 114 -7.99 -4.22 0.05
C ARG A 114 -9.36 -3.57 0.23
N ASN A 115 -10.39 -4.35 0.58
CA ASN A 115 -11.74 -3.82 0.80
C ASN A 115 -11.77 -2.83 1.98
N SER A 116 -11.06 -3.15 3.07
CA SER A 116 -10.92 -2.27 4.23
C SER A 116 -10.30 -0.92 3.85
N VAL A 117 -9.21 -0.96 3.08
CA VAL A 117 -8.51 0.24 2.57
C VAL A 117 -9.41 1.03 1.61
N ALA A 118 -10.11 0.36 0.68
CA ALA A 118 -11.01 0.99 -0.27
C ALA A 118 -12.16 1.75 0.40
N HIS A 119 -12.59 1.30 1.58
CA HIS A 119 -13.65 1.91 2.38
C HIS A 119 -13.14 2.73 3.57
N ALA A 120 -11.83 2.97 3.66
CA ALA A 120 -11.19 3.65 4.79
C ALA A 120 -11.57 3.09 6.17
N LYS A 121 -11.87 1.79 6.24
CA LYS A 121 -12.16 1.05 7.48
C LYS A 121 -10.87 0.49 8.08
N VAL A 122 -9.96 1.41 8.41
CA VAL A 122 -8.63 1.11 8.94
C VAL A 122 -8.42 1.92 10.20
N GLU A 123 -8.03 1.23 11.28
CA GLU A 123 -7.77 1.84 12.58
C GLU A 123 -6.30 1.68 12.94
N PHE A 124 -5.67 2.77 13.36
CA PHE A 124 -4.30 2.77 13.84
C PHE A 124 -4.28 2.92 15.36
N VAL A 125 -3.62 1.99 16.03
CA VAL A 125 -3.20 2.17 17.42
C VAL A 125 -1.77 2.71 17.36
N PRO A 126 -1.52 3.98 17.77
CA PRO A 126 -0.22 4.62 17.64
C PRO A 126 0.91 3.74 18.15
N THR A 127 1.95 3.53 17.34
CA THR A 127 3.15 2.72 17.64
C THR A 127 2.92 1.22 17.88
N ILE A 128 1.67 0.73 17.87
CA ILE A 128 1.33 -0.64 18.24
C ILE A 128 0.92 -1.45 17.01
N SER A 129 -0.20 -1.10 16.38
CA SER A 129 -0.80 -1.94 15.33
C SER A 129 -1.68 -1.16 14.36
N VAL A 130 -1.98 -1.79 13.24
CA VAL A 130 -3.03 -1.39 12.30
C VAL A 130 -4.06 -2.52 12.21
N THR A 131 -5.34 -2.16 12.24
CA THR A 131 -6.47 -3.09 12.10
C THR A 131 -7.27 -2.74 10.85
N PHE A 132 -7.45 -3.73 9.98
CA PHE A 132 -8.26 -3.67 8.76
C PHE A 132 -9.60 -4.34 9.03
N THR A 133 -10.70 -3.63 8.76
CA THR A 133 -12.06 -4.17 8.92
C THR A 133 -12.82 -4.18 7.59
N ASP A 134 -13.07 -5.37 7.05
CA ASP A 134 -13.95 -5.55 5.90
C ASP A 134 -15.34 -5.97 6.39
N GLN A 135 -16.37 -5.44 5.74
CA GLN A 135 -17.75 -5.83 6.01
C GLN A 135 -18.55 -5.79 4.72
N ASN A 136 -19.24 -6.89 4.41
CA ASN A 136 -20.06 -6.98 3.21
C ASN A 136 -21.53 -6.57 3.48
N SER A 137 -22.33 -6.55 2.43
CA SER A 137 -23.76 -6.18 2.49
C SER A 137 -24.63 -7.15 3.30
N LYS A 138 -24.15 -8.37 3.59
CA LYS A 138 -24.84 -9.36 4.42
C LYS A 138 -24.51 -9.20 5.90
N GLY A 139 -23.63 -8.26 6.25
CA GLY A 139 -23.17 -8.02 7.62
C GLY A 139 -22.07 -8.96 8.08
N GLU A 140 -21.53 -9.81 7.21
CA GLU A 140 -20.31 -10.60 7.51
C GLU A 140 -19.14 -9.62 7.66
N ILE A 141 -18.28 -9.84 8.66
CA ILE A 141 -17.14 -9.02 9.07
C ILE A 141 -15.86 -9.86 9.09
N CYS A 142 -14.80 -9.29 8.55
CA CYS A 142 -13.43 -9.77 8.74
C CYS A 142 -12.56 -8.67 9.34
N THR A 143 -11.83 -9.00 10.41
CA THR A 143 -10.85 -8.13 11.06
C THR A 143 -9.47 -8.73 10.97
N ILE A 144 -8.48 -7.94 10.57
CA ILE A 144 -7.08 -8.36 10.46
C ILE A 144 -6.21 -7.31 11.13
N THR A 145 -5.44 -7.70 12.15
CA THR A 145 -4.54 -6.81 12.89
C THR A 145 -3.09 -7.19 12.61
N ILE A 146 -2.30 -6.19 12.22
CA ILE A 146 -0.87 -6.33 11.94
C ILE A 146 -0.10 -5.38 12.88
N PRO A 147 0.90 -5.87 13.64
CA PRO A 147 1.80 -5.00 14.39
C PRO A 147 2.51 -4.00 13.47
N LEU A 148 2.60 -2.72 13.88
CA LEU A 148 3.17 -1.68 13.02
C LEU A 148 4.62 -1.98 12.62
N GLU A 149 5.41 -2.56 13.52
CA GLU A 149 6.79 -3.01 13.26
C GLU A 149 6.89 -4.05 12.11
N LYS A 150 5.81 -4.78 11.83
CA LYS A 150 5.76 -5.79 10.76
C LYS A 150 5.13 -5.29 9.47
N VAL A 151 4.52 -4.09 9.45
CA VAL A 151 3.92 -3.54 8.23
C VAL A 151 4.94 -3.40 7.10
N GLY A 152 6.19 -3.05 7.43
CA GLY A 152 7.29 -2.97 6.46
C GLY A 152 7.54 -4.30 5.71
N VAL A 153 7.28 -5.45 6.35
CA VAL A 153 7.40 -6.77 5.74
C VAL A 153 6.33 -6.96 4.65
N PHE A 154 5.09 -6.58 4.96
CA PHE A 154 4.00 -6.62 3.97
C PHE A 154 4.26 -5.67 2.79
N LEU A 155 4.69 -4.44 3.07
CA LEU A 155 4.99 -3.45 2.02
C LEU A 155 6.12 -3.93 1.11
N THR A 156 7.20 -4.48 1.67
CA THR A 156 8.31 -5.05 0.89
C THR A 156 7.83 -6.19 -0.02
N ALA A 157 6.96 -7.07 0.50
CA ALA A 157 6.39 -8.14 -0.29
C ALA A 157 5.51 -7.61 -1.44
N LEU A 158 4.66 -6.61 -1.17
CA LEU A 158 3.84 -5.96 -2.19
C LEU A 158 4.70 -5.28 -3.27
N GLN A 159 5.72 -4.51 -2.86
CA GLN A 159 6.68 -3.88 -3.77
C GLN A 159 7.39 -4.92 -4.65
N SER A 160 7.70 -6.11 -4.12
CA SER A 160 8.33 -7.18 -4.90
C SER A 160 7.47 -7.66 -6.07
N VAL A 161 6.14 -7.58 -5.97
CA VAL A 161 5.22 -7.85 -7.09
C VAL A 161 5.42 -6.83 -8.21
N PHE A 162 5.47 -5.54 -7.86
CA PHE A 162 5.73 -4.45 -8.83
C PHE A 162 7.13 -4.54 -9.43
N MET A 163 8.14 -4.93 -8.65
CA MET A 163 9.51 -5.08 -9.16
C MET A 163 9.63 -6.18 -10.21
N LYS A 164 8.82 -7.24 -10.15
CA LYS A 164 8.77 -8.23 -11.24
C LYS A 164 8.26 -7.62 -12.52
N TYR A 165 7.22 -6.79 -12.43
CA TYR A 165 6.69 -6.06 -13.57
C TYR A 165 7.71 -5.09 -14.18
N ILE A 166 8.39 -4.29 -13.35
CA ILE A 166 9.39 -3.33 -13.81
C ILE A 166 10.57 -4.01 -14.50
N LYS A 167 11.04 -5.15 -13.97
CA LYS A 167 12.10 -5.94 -14.61
C LYS A 167 11.73 -6.40 -16.02
N VAL A 168 10.46 -6.77 -16.25
CA VAL A 168 9.97 -7.13 -17.59
C VAL A 168 10.04 -5.93 -18.53
N LEU A 169 9.61 -4.74 -18.07
CA LEU A 169 9.68 -3.53 -18.88
C LEU A 169 11.13 -3.12 -19.24
N GLN A 170 12.06 -3.24 -18.28
CA GLN A 170 13.48 -2.95 -18.49
C GLN A 170 14.09 -3.89 -19.53
N THR A 171 13.73 -5.18 -19.50
CA THR A 171 14.21 -6.17 -20.47
C THR A 171 13.66 -5.91 -21.87
N ASN A 172 12.47 -5.32 -21.98
CA ASN A 172 11.80 -4.99 -23.23
C ASN A 172 12.16 -3.59 -23.76
N SER A 173 13.17 -2.92 -23.22
CA SER A 173 13.61 -1.56 -23.58
C SER A 173 12.48 -0.51 -23.57
N THR A 174 11.50 -0.68 -22.68
CA THR A 174 10.30 0.19 -22.61
C THR A 174 10.39 1.23 -21.49
N LEU A 175 11.46 1.20 -20.69
CA LEU A 175 11.84 2.16 -19.65
C LEU A 175 13.32 2.53 -19.78
#